data_AF-A0AAV5NIB7-F1
#
_entry.id   AF-A0AAV5NIB7-F1
#
_cell.length_a   1.000
_cell.length_b   1.000
_cell.length_c   1.000
_cell.angle_alpha   90.00
_cell.angle_beta   90.00
_cell.angle_gamma   90.00
#
_symmetry.space_group_name_H-M   'P 1'
#
loop_
_entity.id
_entity.type
_entity.pdbx_description
1 polymer ?
#
loop_
_entity_poly.entity_id
_entity_poly.type
_entity_poly.pdbx_seq_one_letter_code
_entity_poly.pdbx_strand_id
1 'polypeptide(L)'
;MVHIRTIHAQSRRSYGRPRMTEELRARGFSAGHRRVGRLMRENDIRVVRTQRFKVTTKSAHSHAIEPNLLGQDFSATSLNQK
;
A
#
# COMPACT_ATOMS: atom_id res chain seq x y z
N MET A 1 8.70 10.51 -24.56
CA MET A 1 7.58 10.42 -23.58
C MET A 1 8.04 10.98 -22.25
N VAL A 2 7.81 12.29 -22.04
CA VAL A 2 8.40 13.06 -20.92
C VAL A 2 7.67 12.80 -19.58
N HIS A 3 6.41 12.37 -19.61
CA HIS A 3 5.54 12.37 -18.43
C HIS A 3 5.83 11.29 -17.38
N ILE A 4 6.40 10.13 -17.77
CA ILE A 4 6.58 9.02 -16.81
C ILE A 4 7.62 9.36 -15.74
N ARG A 5 8.69 10.09 -16.11
CA ARG A 5 9.70 10.59 -15.17
C ARG A 5 9.12 11.68 -14.27
N THR A 6 8.33 12.59 -14.84
CA THR A 6 7.66 13.66 -14.09
C THR A 6 6.69 13.08 -13.05
N ILE A 7 5.84 12.13 -13.42
CA ILE A 7 4.91 11.46 -12.50
C ILE A 7 5.69 10.69 -11.41
N HIS A 8 6.76 10.00 -11.80
CA HIS A 8 7.58 9.27 -10.84
C HIS A 8 8.23 10.19 -9.80
N ALA A 9 8.73 11.36 -10.23
CA ALA A 9 9.26 12.38 -9.32
C ALA A 9 8.16 12.97 -8.42
N GLN A 10 7.01 13.36 -9.00
CA GLN A 10 5.86 13.91 -8.26
C GLN A 10 5.32 12.93 -7.20
N SER A 11 5.29 11.64 -7.51
CA SER A 11 4.86 10.58 -6.59
C SER A 11 5.91 10.18 -5.55
N ARG A 12 7.04 10.91 -5.45
CA ARG A 12 8.18 10.57 -4.58
C ARG A 12 8.64 9.12 -4.79
N ARG A 13 8.66 8.68 -6.05
CA ARG A 13 9.09 7.35 -6.47
C ARG A 13 8.26 6.17 -5.93
N SER A 14 7.05 6.44 -5.43
CA SER A 14 6.18 5.43 -4.82
C SER A 14 5.28 4.69 -5.83
N TYR A 15 5.03 5.29 -7.01
CA TYR A 15 4.08 4.74 -7.96
C TYR A 15 4.69 3.61 -8.79
N GLY A 16 4.06 2.43 -8.68
CA GLY A 16 4.31 1.27 -9.54
C GLY A 16 3.45 1.27 -10.79
N ARG A 17 3.60 0.22 -11.62
CA ARG A 17 2.89 0.05 -12.90
C ARG A 17 1.37 0.34 -12.82
N PRO A 18 0.60 -0.16 -11.83
CA PRO A 18 -0.85 0.09 -11.78
C PRO A 18 -1.18 1.58 -11.61
N ARG A 19 -0.66 2.22 -10.56
CA ARG A 19 -0.88 3.65 -10.28
C ARG A 19 -0.31 4.55 -11.38
N MET A 20 0.82 4.17 -11.97
CA MET A 20 1.40 4.88 -13.10
C MET A 20 0.48 4.83 -14.33
N THR A 21 -0.17 3.69 -14.58
CA THR A 21 -1.15 3.56 -15.67
C THR A 21 -2.40 4.40 -15.43
N GLU A 22 -2.94 4.41 -14.21
CA GLU A 22 -4.09 5.24 -13.84
C GLU A 22 -3.79 6.73 -14.00
N GLU A 23 -2.64 7.18 -13.48
CA GLU A 23 -2.21 8.58 -13.58
C GLU A 23 -2.02 9.02 -15.04
N LEU A 24 -1.43 8.16 -15.87
CA LEU A 24 -1.29 8.44 -17.30
C LEU A 24 -2.66 8.53 -17.99
N ARG A 25 -3.61 7.67 -17.66
CA ARG A 25 -4.98 7.73 -18.20
C ARG A 25 -5.72 8.99 -17.74
N ALA A 26 -5.59 9.37 -16.47
CA ALA A 26 -6.18 10.59 -15.92
C ALA A 26 -5.67 11.85 -16.64
N ARG A 27 -4.41 11.83 -17.10
CA ARG A 27 -3.79 12.90 -17.89
C ARG A 27 -4.08 12.80 -19.40
N GLY A 28 -4.99 11.92 -19.82
CA GLY A 28 -5.42 11.76 -21.22
C GLY A 28 -4.54 10.83 -22.07
N PHE A 29 -3.56 10.13 -21.48
CA PHE A 29 -2.71 9.20 -22.24
C PHE A 29 -3.33 7.80 -22.29
N SER A 30 -3.62 7.31 -23.50
CA SER A 30 -3.96 5.91 -23.72
C SER A 30 -2.70 5.03 -23.69
N ALA A 31 -2.35 4.55 -22.50
CA ALA A 31 -1.27 3.58 -22.30
C ALA A 31 -1.78 2.40 -21.46
N GLY A 32 -1.69 1.18 -22.00
CA GLY A 32 -1.96 -0.04 -21.25
C GLY A 32 -0.81 -0.43 -20.31
N HIS A 33 -1.09 -1.28 -19.33
CA HIS A 33 -0.10 -1.72 -18.34
C HIS A 33 1.19 -2.27 -18.96
N ARG A 34 1.11 -3.03 -20.07
CA ARG A 34 2.30 -3.57 -20.75
C ARG A 34 3.23 -2.45 -21.24
N ARG A 35 2.65 -1.43 -21.92
CA ARG A 35 3.40 -0.27 -22.42
C ARG A 35 4.01 0.54 -21.28
N VAL A 36 3.24 0.79 -20.22
CA VAL A 36 3.73 1.49 -19.02
C VAL A 36 4.87 0.71 -18.36
N GLY A 37 4.74 -0.60 -18.21
CA GLY A 37 5.80 -1.45 -17.66
C GLY A 37 7.08 -1.42 -18.49
N ARG A 38 6.97 -1.45 -19.82
CA ARG A 38 8.11 -1.31 -20.73
C ARG A 38 8.79 0.05 -20.56
N LEU A 39 8.03 1.14 -20.58
CA LEU A 39 8.55 2.50 -20.39
C LEU A 39 9.21 2.67 -19.02
N MET A 40 8.66 2.09 -17.96
CA MET A 40 9.29 2.10 -16.63
C MET A 40 10.65 1.40 -16.67
N ARG A 41 10.75 0.23 -17.30
CA ARG A 41 12.03 -0.50 -17.45
C ARG A 41 13.05 0.26 -18.28
N GLU A 42 12.66 0.81 -19.42
CA GLU A 42 13.54 1.60 -20.31
C GLU A 42 14.06 2.87 -19.65
N ASN A 43 13.35 3.40 -18.65
CA ASN A 43 13.75 4.58 -17.89
C ASN A 43 14.36 4.24 -16.52
N ASP A 44 14.62 2.97 -16.24
CA ASP A 44 15.05 2.42 -14.94
C ASP A 44 14.23 2.94 -13.74
N ILE A 45 12.93 3.11 -13.96
CA ILE A 45 11.97 3.55 -12.96
C ILE A 45 11.51 2.33 -12.15
N ARG A 46 11.84 2.34 -10.86
CA ARG A 46 11.44 1.31 -9.89
C ARG A 46 10.74 1.94 -8.69
N VAL A 47 9.81 1.20 -8.10
CA VAL A 47 9.15 1.64 -6.86
C VAL A 47 10.15 1.62 -5.73
N VAL A 48 10.37 2.77 -5.11
CA VAL A 48 11.18 2.88 -3.90
C VAL A 48 10.26 2.73 -2.70
N ARG A 49 10.40 1.63 -1.95
CA ARG A 49 9.78 1.50 -0.63
C ARG A 49 10.72 2.09 0.41
N THR A 50 10.32 3.21 1.01
CA THR A 50 11.15 3.96 1.97
C THR A 50 11.40 3.19 3.27
N GLN A 51 10.53 2.25 3.65
CA GLN A 51 10.70 1.50 4.89
C GLN A 51 10.14 0.08 4.76
N ARG A 52 10.88 -0.91 5.29
CA ARG A 52 10.34 -2.26 5.49
C ARG A 52 9.30 -2.20 6.60
N PHE A 53 8.20 -2.94 6.46
CA PHE A 53 7.21 -3.08 7.52
C PHE A 53 7.89 -3.64 8.77
N LYS A 54 7.80 -2.91 9.89
CA LYS A 54 8.34 -3.35 11.18
C LYS A 54 7.23 -4.08 11.93
N VAL A 55 7.39 -5.39 12.12
CA VAL A 55 6.51 -6.16 12.99
C VAL A 55 6.81 -5.77 14.42
N THR A 56 5.88 -5.10 15.09
CA THR A 56 6.01 -4.72 16.51
C THR A 56 5.50 -5.80 17.45
N THR A 57 4.72 -6.75 16.93
CA THR A 57 4.05 -7.79 17.71
C THR A 57 4.75 -9.13 17.53
N LYS A 58 5.26 -9.70 18.63
CA LYS A 58 5.77 -11.07 18.66
C LYS A 58 4.60 -12.03 18.87
N SER A 59 3.91 -12.41 17.80
CA SER A 59 2.75 -13.33 17.86
C SER A 59 3.13 -14.77 18.24
N ALA A 60 4.35 -15.20 17.93
CA ALA A 60 4.91 -16.48 18.38
C ALA A 60 5.50 -16.34 19.79
N HIS A 61 4.65 -16.12 20.79
CA HIS A 61 5.03 -16.13 22.19
C HIS A 61 4.50 -17.37 22.91
N SER A 62 5.26 -17.86 23.88
CA SER A 62 4.86 -18.99 24.72
C SER A 62 3.97 -18.57 25.91
N HIS A 63 3.60 -17.28 26.00
CA HIS A 63 2.66 -16.81 27.03
C HIS A 63 1.30 -17.47 26.82
N ALA A 64 0.63 -17.79 27.93
CA ALA A 64 -0.75 -18.24 27.90
C ALA A 64 -1.60 -17.20 27.16
N ILE A 65 -2.47 -17.68 26.28
CA ILE A 65 -3.49 -16.84 25.65
C ILE A 65 -4.52 -16.58 26.75
N GLU A 66 -4.57 -15.33 27.21
CA GLU A 66 -5.63 -14.90 28.15
C GLU A 66 -7.00 -15.20 27.52
N PRO A 67 -7.94 -15.80 28.28
CA PRO A 67 -9.25 -16.11 27.75
C PRO A 67 -9.98 -14.82 27.36
N ASN A 68 -10.71 -14.86 26.25
CA ASN A 68 -11.58 -13.77 25.83
C ASN A 68 -12.75 -13.64 26.82
N LEU A 69 -12.58 -12.79 27.84
CA LEU A 69 -13.58 -12.56 28.90
C LEU A 69 -14.93 -12.08 28.35
N LEU A 70 -14.92 -11.39 27.20
CA LEU A 70 -16.13 -10.89 26.56
C LEU A 70 -16.79 -11.92 25.65
N GLY A 71 -16.11 -13.00 25.26
CA GLY A 71 -16.65 -14.00 24.34
C GLY A 71 -17.08 -13.43 22.98
N GLN A 72 -16.54 -12.27 22.57
CA GLN A 72 -17.00 -11.46 21.41
C GLN A 72 -18.39 -10.81 21.57
N ASP A 73 -18.98 -10.82 22.76
CA ASP A 73 -20.15 -10.02 23.04
C ASP A 73 -19.73 -8.59 23.42
N PHE A 74 -20.06 -7.63 22.55
CA PHE A 74 -19.80 -6.21 22.75
C PHE A 74 -21.07 -5.40 23.09
N SER A 75 -22.22 -6.06 23.31
CA SER A 75 -23.47 -5.39 23.66
C SER A 75 -23.44 -4.81 25.08
N ALA A 76 -23.56 -3.50 25.26
CA ALA A 76 -23.61 -2.87 26.59
C ALA A 76 -24.90 -2.07 26.75
N THR A 77 -25.54 -2.18 27.92
CA THR A 77 -26.80 -1.48 28.22
C THR A 77 -26.56 -0.08 28.79
N SER A 78 -25.38 0.18 29.36
CA SER A 78 -25.02 1.47 29.94
C SER A 78 -23.54 1.80 29.79
N LEU A 79 -23.18 3.07 30.00
CA LEU A 79 -21.79 3.55 29.91
C LEU A 79 -20.95 2.91 31.03
N ASN A 80 -19.76 2.41 30.70
CA ASN A 80 -18.83 1.72 31.61
C ASN A 80 -19.35 0.40 32.19
N GLN A 81 -20.22 -0.30 31.45
CA GLN A 81 -20.63 -1.66 31.82
C GLN A 81 -20.06 -2.66 30.82
N LYS A 82 -18.92 -3.26 31.18
CA LYS A 82 -18.39 -4.57 30.73
C LYS A 82 -17.01 -4.84 31.31
#